data_AF-A0A920R8R7-F1
#
_entry.id   AF-A0A920R8R7-F1
#
_cell.length_a   1.000
_cell.length_b   1.000
_cell.length_c   1.000
_cell.angle_alpha   90.00
_cell.angle_beta   90.00
_cell.angle_gamma   90.00
#
_symmetry.space_group_name_H-M   'P 1'
#
loop_
_entity.id
_entity.type
_entity.pdbx_description
1 polymer ?
#
loop_
_entity_poly.entity_id
_entity_poly.type
_entity_poly.pdbx_seq_one_letter_code
_entity_poly.pdbx_strand_id
1 'polypeptide(L)' 'MLNIGNFRAAAEVLKQVEPPLPTRLWIAPPTKMDEHQLKEEGIYNIYGVSGARLEMPGCSLCMGNQARVVPDST' A
#
# COMPACT_ATOMS: atom_id res chain seq x y z
N MET A 1 -1.09 10.16 11.10
CA MET A 1 -1.58 9.94 9.71
C MET A 1 -0.38 9.79 8.79
N LEU A 2 -0.47 9.04 7.69
CA LEU A 2 0.70 8.70 6.87
C LEU A 2 1.14 9.86 5.94
N ASN A 3 2.42 9.88 5.58
CA ASN A 3 3.00 10.73 4.53
C ASN A 3 3.82 9.87 3.57
N ILE A 4 4.34 10.46 2.49
CA ILE A 4 5.14 9.74 1.47
C ILE A 4 6.34 8.98 2.04
N GLY A 5 6.99 9.50 3.09
CA GLY A 5 8.14 8.86 3.73
C GLY A 5 7.78 7.50 4.33
N ASN A 6 6.58 7.34 4.87
CA ASN A 6 6.12 6.06 5.40
C ASN A 6 5.98 4.98 4.32
N PHE A 7 5.55 5.38 3.11
CA PHE A 7 5.48 4.46 1.96
C PHE A 7 6.88 4.07 1.51
N ARG A 8 7.81 5.02 1.39
CA ARG A 8 9.22 4.71 1.07
C ARG A 8 9.81 3.73 2.08
N ALA A 9 9.63 3.98 3.38
CA ALA A 9 10.11 3.10 4.44
C ALA A 9 9.49 1.69 4.37
N ALA A 10 8.17 1.60 4.15
CA ALA A 10 7.49 0.31 3.99
C ALA A 10 8.05 -0.48 2.80
N ALA A 11 8.34 0.19 1.68
CA ALA A 11 8.94 -0.45 0.51
C ALA A 11 10.34 -1.01 0.80
N GLU A 12 11.19 -0.30 1.54
CA GLU A 12 12.51 -0.83 1.94
C GLU A 12 12.42 -2.05 2.86
N VAL A 13 11.41 -2.12 3.72
CA VAL A 13 11.14 -3.32 4.53
C VAL A 13 10.67 -4.47 3.65
N LEU A 14 9.76 -4.21 2.71
CA LEU A 14 9.21 -5.23 1.82
C LEU A 14 10.25 -5.84 0.88
N LYS A 15 11.29 -5.10 0.49
CA LYS A 15 12.41 -5.64 -0.31
C LYS A 15 13.16 -6.78 0.40
N GLN A 16 13.09 -6.83 1.73
CA GLN A 16 13.78 -7.84 2.54
C GLN A 16 12.91 -9.07 2.81
N VAL A 17 11.65 -9.05 2.35
CA VAL A 17 10.67 -10.12 2.57
C VAL A 17 10.47 -10.88 1.27
N GLU A 18 10.52 -12.21 1.33
CA GLU A 18 10.25 -13.05 0.17
C GLU A 18 8.74 -13.04 -0.16
N PRO A 19 8.34 -12.72 -1.40
CA PRO A 19 6.96 -12.80 -1.83
C PRO A 19 6.51 -14.26 -2.08
N PRO A 20 5.21 -14.58 -1.96
CA PRO A 20 4.11 -13.67 -1.59
C PRO A 20 3.99 -13.46 -0.08
N LEU A 21 3.45 -12.30 0.32
CA LEU A 21 3.15 -12.04 1.73
C LEU A 21 2.10 -13.04 2.26
N PRO A 22 2.24 -13.55 3.49
CA PRO A 22 1.24 -14.42 4.11
C PRO A 22 -0.05 -13.67 4.50
N THR A 23 -0.07 -12.35 4.36
CA THR A 23 -1.18 -11.46 4.71
C THR A 23 -1.63 -10.63 3.50
N ARG A 24 -2.87 -10.12 3.57
CA ARG A 24 -3.40 -9.22 2.54
C ARG A 24 -3.00 -7.78 2.84
N LEU A 25 -1.96 -7.29 2.16
CA LEU A 25 -1.51 -5.90 2.26
C LEU A 25 -2.33 -4.98 1.34
N TRP A 26 -2.76 -3.84 1.87
CA TRP A 26 -3.46 -2.79 1.12
C TRP A 26 -2.65 -1.49 1.21
N ILE A 27 -2.39 -0.87 0.06
CA ILE A 27 -1.62 0.37 -0.04
C ILE A 27 -2.51 1.44 -0.67
N ALA A 28 -2.75 2.52 0.08
CA ALA A 28 -3.53 3.66 -0.37
C ALA A 28 -2.76 4.96 -0.09
N PRO A 29 -2.11 5.58 -1.09
CA PRO A 29 -1.49 6.89 -0.91
C PRO A 29 -2.53 7.94 -0.51
N PRO A 30 -2.18 8.95 0.29
CA PRO A 30 -3.15 9.95 0.73
C PRO A 30 -3.52 10.91 -0.41
N THR A 31 -2.64 11.08 -1.41
CA THR A 31 -2.86 12.02 -2.51
C THR A 31 -2.37 11.49 -3.86
N LYS A 32 -2.85 12.09 -4.96
CA LYS A 32 -2.40 11.80 -6.32
C LYS A 32 -0.93 12.16 -6.57
N MET A 33 -0.43 13.19 -5.87
CA MET A 33 0.97 13.62 -5.99
C MET A 33 1.90 12.59 -5.37
N ASP A 34 1.53 12.02 -4.22
CA ASP A 34 2.30 10.95 -3.59
C ASP A 34 2.27 9.68 -4.45
N GLU A 35 1.11 9.30 -4.98
CA GLU A 35 1.01 8.18 -5.92
C GLU A 35 1.93 8.37 -7.13
N HIS A 36 1.94 9.57 -7.72
CA HIS A 36 2.75 9.86 -8.90
C HIS A 36 4.25 9.73 -8.58
N GLN A 37 4.73 10.35 -7.50
CA GLN A 37 6.13 10.26 -7.10
C GLN A 37 6.55 8.83 -6.76
N LEU A 38 5.72 8.08 -6.03
CA LEU A 38 6.00 6.68 -5.71
C LEU A 38 6.05 5.78 -6.96
N LYS A 39 5.31 6.13 -8.03
CA LYS A 39 5.43 5.45 -9.34
C LYS A 39 6.72 5.83 -10.05
N GLU A 40 7.08 7.11 -10.08
CA GLU A 40 8.33 7.59 -10.70
C GLU A 40 9.57 7.00 -10.02
N GLU A 41 9.54 6.85 -8.70
CA GLU A 41 10.60 6.20 -7.92
C GLU A 41 10.62 4.66 -8.06
N GLY A 42 9.67 4.08 -8.81
CA GLY A 42 9.57 2.64 -9.02
C GLY A 42 9.08 1.85 -7.80
N ILE A 43 8.66 2.52 -6.73
CA ILE A 43 8.21 1.88 -5.49
C ILE A 43 6.93 1.05 -5.69
N TYR A 44 6.07 1.48 -6.62
CA TYR A 44 4.87 0.71 -7.00
C TYR A 44 5.21 -0.72 -7.49
N ASN A 45 6.37 -0.91 -8.12
CA ASN A 45 6.79 -2.23 -8.56
C ASN A 45 7.10 -3.15 -7.37
N ILE A 46 7.68 -2.61 -6.30
CA ILE A 46 7.98 -3.37 -5.07
C ILE A 46 6.68 -3.88 -4.43
N TYR A 47 5.68 -3.01 -4.33
CA TYR A 47 4.35 -3.40 -3.83
C TYR A 47 3.65 -4.42 -4.73
N GLY A 48 3.80 -4.29 -6.05
CA GLY A 48 3.29 -5.27 -7.01
C GLY A 48 3.93 -6.64 -6.82
N VAL A 49 5.26 -6.70 -6.69
CA VAL A 49 6.02 -7.94 -6.45
C VAL A 49 5.65 -8.57 -5.10
N SER A 50 5.42 -7.76 -4.06
CA SER A 50 4.97 -8.27 -2.76
C SER A 50 3.53 -8.80 -2.75
N GLY A 51 2.78 -8.64 -3.85
CA GLY A 51 1.37 -9.03 -3.94
C GLY A 51 0.41 -8.08 -3.21
N ALA A 52 0.84 -6.83 -2.95
CA ALA A 52 -0.01 -5.85 -2.29
C ALA A 52 -1.14 -5.37 -3.22
N ARG A 53 -2.31 -5.12 -2.64
CA ARG A 53 -3.43 -4.48 -3.33
C ARG A 53 -3.24 -2.96 -3.31
N LEU A 54 -3.09 -2.37 -4.49
CA LEU A 54 -2.95 -0.93 -4.67
C LEU A 54 -4.33 -0.29 -4.84
N GLU A 55 -4.66 0.66 -3.98
CA GLU A 55 -5.91 1.41 -4.00
C GLU A 55 -5.68 2.82 -4.56
N MET A 56 -6.74 3.42 -5.09
CA MET A 56 -6.71 4.82 -5.51
C MET A 56 -6.44 5.74 -4.30
N PRO A 57 -5.83 6.92 -4.51
CA PRO A 57 -5.57 7.83 -3.42
C PRO A 57 -6.83 8.28 -2.69
N GLY A 58 -6.82 8.21 -1.36
CA GLY A 58 -7.94 8.63 -0.52
C GLY A 58 -8.07 7.85 0.79
N CYS A 59 -9.26 7.85 1.38
CA CYS A 59 -9.51 7.23 2.69
C CYS A 59 -9.46 5.69 2.67
N SER A 60 -9.70 5.06 1.51
CA SER A 60 -9.70 3.60 1.34
C SER A 60 -10.47 2.89 2.46
N LEU A 61 -9.84 1.95 3.16
CA LEU A 61 -10.44 1.15 4.23
C LEU A 61 -10.73 1.94 5.51
N CYS A 62 -10.15 3.13 5.71
CA CYS A 62 -10.23 3.86 6.98
C CYS A 62 -11.68 4.24 7.35
N MET A 63 -12.53 4.57 6.37
CA MET A 63 -13.94 4.87 6.62
C MET A 63 -14.86 3.63 6.57
N GLY A 64 -14.40 2.51 6.01
CA GLY A 64 -15.16 1.25 5.94
C GLY A 64 -16.50 1.30 5.19
N ASN A 65 -16.76 2.37 4.43
CA ASN A 65 -18.04 2.59 3.76
C ASN A 65 -18.06 2.16 2.27
N GLN A 66 -16.92 1.75 1.73
CA GLN A 66 -16.76 1.24 0.36
C GLN A 66 -16.12 -0.15 0.40
N ALA A 67 -14.80 -0.25 0.13
CA ALA A 67 -14.05 -1.47 0.31
C ALA A 67 -14.00 -1.86 1.80
N ARG A 68 -14.02 -3.16 2.05
CA ARG A 68 -13.95 -3.74 3.40
C ARG A 68 -12.99 -4.91 3.43
N VAL A 69 -12.39 -5.11 4.59
CA VAL A 69 -11.66 -6.35 4.91
C VAL A 69 -12.64 -7.52 4.99
N VAL A 70 -12.10 -8.74 4.92
CA VAL A 70 -12.90 -9.96 5.07
C VAL A 70 -13.43 -10.03 6.51
N PRO A 71 -14.67 -10.51 6.75
CA PRO A 71 -15.17 -10.73 8.11
C PRO A 71 -14.20 -11.57 8.95
N ASP A 72 -14.14 -11.26 10.25
CA ASP A 72 -13.30 -11.95 11.23
C ASP A 72 -11.77 -11.90 10.95
N SER A 73 -11.31 -10.96 10.11
CA SER A 73 -9.89 -10.66 9.96
C SER A 73 -9.34 -9.90 11.17
N THR A 74 -8.08 -10.18 11.56
CA THR A 74 -7.32 -9.41 12.57
C THR A 74 -6.42 -8.37 11.92
#